data_AF-A0A811V1I1-F1
#
_entry.id   AF-A0A811V1I1-F1
#
_cell.length_a   1.000
_cell.length_b   1.000
_cell.length_c   1.000
_cell.angle_alpha   90.00
_cell.angle_beta   90.00
_cell.angle_gamma   90.00
#
_symmetry.space_group_name_H-M   'P 1'
#
loop_
_entity.id
_entity.type
_entity.pdbx_description
1 polymer ?
#
loop_
_entity_poly.entity_id
_entity_poly.type
_entity_poly.pdbx_seq_one_letter_code
_entity_poly.pdbx_strand_id
1 'polypeptide(L)'
;MLFFLLNFLAATQDIAVDGWALTMLKRCNVGYASTCNSVGQTAGYFLGYVLSTHRTARQRTRDLAGIFMVLGSMFYGGYHVGCYFQKENDVQDAHTAARYTDEHELNLRESYKVLFDMVRMRPIQILAVILLTVKVTFAASDAVTSLKLIDAGVPKEKLALLVVPIIPLQIVLPLVVSRYTHGPRPMEVYVKAIPYRIVFSAAAAVITYCTPYMIQDGHVPIYYYVLLIVNYALYQVFLYCMFVAVMAFFAKISDPAVGGTYMTFLNTLSNLGGNWPNTVVLWLVDVLTWKECTHVNPEVAAQNSCLTNKQKRNVRLQAANVKSCSMDIILNP
;
A
#
# COMPACT_ATOMS: atom_id res chain seq x y z
N MET A 1 -2.57 -9.97 -19.17
CA MET A 1 -1.19 -10.39 -19.48
C MET A 1 -0.16 -9.29 -19.25
N LEU A 2 -0.30 -8.10 -19.86
CA LEU A 2 0.65 -6.98 -19.66
C LEU A 2 0.80 -6.55 -18.19
N PHE A 3 -0.31 -6.42 -17.45
CA PHE A 3 -0.28 -6.09 -16.03
C PHE A 3 0.50 -7.12 -15.20
N PHE A 4 0.32 -8.41 -15.49
CA PHE A 4 1.05 -9.49 -14.81
C PHE A 4 2.56 -9.40 -15.09
N LEU A 5 2.95 -9.20 -16.35
CA LEU A 5 4.34 -9.00 -16.75
C LEU A 5 4.98 -7.80 -16.04
N LEU A 6 4.30 -6.65 -16.00
CA LEU A 6 4.82 -5.46 -15.32
C LEU A 6 5.01 -5.69 -13.81
N ASN A 7 4.06 -6.33 -13.14
CA ASN A 7 4.20 -6.66 -11.72
C ASN A 7 5.31 -7.69 -11.48
N PHE A 8 5.47 -8.66 -12.38
CA PHE A 8 6.57 -9.62 -12.30
C PHE A 8 7.93 -8.92 -12.43
N LEU A 9 8.09 -8.01 -13.41
CA LEU A 9 9.31 -7.21 -13.58
C LEU A 9 9.56 -6.30 -12.37
N ALA A 10 8.53 -5.62 -11.86
CA ALA A 10 8.65 -4.78 -10.67
C ALA A 10 9.07 -5.59 -9.44
N ALA A 11 8.52 -6.79 -9.26
CA ALA A 11 8.93 -7.71 -8.20
C ALA A 11 10.40 -8.13 -8.35
N THR A 12 10.86 -8.47 -9.56
CA THR A 12 12.28 -8.81 -9.77
C THR A 12 13.22 -7.63 -9.49
N GLN A 13 12.79 -6.40 -9.78
CA GLN A 13 13.56 -5.21 -9.48
C GLN A 13 13.69 -4.98 -7.97
N ASP A 14 12.59 -5.09 -7.23
CA ASP A 14 12.58 -4.90 -5.78
C ASP A 14 13.55 -5.90 -5.09
N ILE A 15 13.53 -7.17 -5.53
CA ILE A 15 14.45 -8.21 -5.04
C ILE A 15 15.92 -7.84 -5.33
N ALA A 16 16.23 -7.40 -6.55
CA ALA A 16 17.59 -7.05 -6.93
C ALA A 16 18.11 -5.84 -6.13
N VAL A 17 17.27 -4.81 -5.96
CA VAL A 17 17.63 -3.59 -5.22
C VAL A 17 17.78 -3.86 -3.73
N ASP A 18 16.91 -4.69 -3.13
CA ASP A 18 17.05 -5.11 -1.73
C ASP A 18 18.36 -5.91 -1.53
N GLY A 19 18.70 -6.81 -2.47
CA GLY A 19 19.96 -7.54 -2.45
C GLY A 19 21.18 -6.62 -2.52
N TRP A 20 21.19 -5.67 -3.45
CA TRP A 20 22.27 -4.68 -3.57
C TRP A 20 22.36 -3.78 -2.33
N ALA A 21 21.24 -3.41 -1.71
CA ALA A 21 21.27 -2.58 -0.51
C ALA A 21 21.95 -3.29 0.68
N LEU A 22 21.76 -4.61 0.81
CA LEU A 22 22.39 -5.40 1.87
C LEU A 22 23.90 -5.60 1.66
N THR A 23 24.38 -5.63 0.41
CA THR A 23 25.81 -5.78 0.09
C THR A 23 26.54 -4.43 0.00
N MET A 24 25.89 -3.38 -0.51
CA MET A 24 26.52 -2.05 -0.66
C MET A 24 26.59 -1.24 0.63
N LEU A 25 25.69 -1.49 1.61
CA LEU A 25 25.70 -0.77 2.88
C LEU A 25 26.54 -1.49 3.93
N LYS A 26 27.37 -0.74 4.66
CA LYS A 26 28.06 -1.25 5.86
C LYS A 26 27.04 -1.86 6.84
N ARG A 27 27.39 -2.96 7.52
CA ARG A 27 26.50 -3.68 8.46
C ARG A 27 25.84 -2.78 9.51
N CYS A 28 26.55 -1.76 10.01
CA CYS A 28 26.00 -0.79 10.97
C CYS A 28 24.88 0.08 10.39
N ASN A 29 24.85 0.25 9.06
CA ASN A 29 23.93 1.11 8.33
C ASN A 29 22.90 0.32 7.51
N VAL A 30 22.86 -1.00 7.60
CA VAL A 30 21.89 -1.83 6.87
C VAL A 30 20.43 -1.47 7.20
N GLY A 31 20.19 -0.91 8.40
CA GLY A 31 18.88 -0.37 8.75
C GLY A 31 18.41 0.82 7.89
N TYR A 32 19.32 1.52 7.20
CA TYR A 32 18.96 2.59 6.26
C TYR A 32 18.40 2.05 4.94
N ALA A 33 18.65 0.76 4.62
CA ALA A 33 18.15 0.13 3.40
C ALA A 33 16.62 0.30 3.27
N SER A 34 15.88 0.10 4.36
CA SER A 34 14.42 0.27 4.38
C SER A 34 13.99 1.72 4.13
N THR A 35 14.76 2.70 4.62
CA THR A 35 14.48 4.11 4.39
C THR A 35 14.74 4.48 2.93
N CYS A 36 15.86 4.00 2.36
CA CYS A 36 16.17 4.16 0.95
C CYS A 36 15.08 3.53 0.05
N ASN A 37 14.62 2.32 0.38
CA ASN A 37 13.54 1.65 -0.35
C ASN A 37 12.24 2.48 -0.28
N SER A 38 11.76 2.81 0.91
CA SER A 38 10.52 3.58 1.10
C SER A 38 10.56 4.96 0.42
N VAL A 39 11.66 5.70 0.57
CA VAL A 39 11.82 7.04 -0.04
C VAL A 39 11.97 6.93 -1.55
N GLY A 40 12.77 5.97 -2.03
CA GLY A 40 13.03 5.75 -3.46
C GLY A 40 11.76 5.38 -4.22
N GLN A 41 10.96 4.43 -3.71
CA GLN A 41 9.68 4.05 -4.31
C GLN A 41 8.69 5.23 -4.34
N THR A 42 8.57 5.97 -3.23
CA THR A 42 7.66 7.13 -3.13
C THR A 42 8.08 8.27 -4.07
N ALA A 43 9.36 8.60 -4.10
CA ALA A 43 9.91 9.63 -4.99
C ALA A 43 9.76 9.22 -6.47
N GLY A 44 10.00 7.94 -6.79
CA GLY A 44 9.81 7.38 -8.13
C GLY A 44 8.36 7.49 -8.59
N TYR A 45 7.40 7.13 -7.74
CA TYR A 45 5.97 7.30 -8.01
C TYR A 45 5.60 8.76 -8.26
N PHE A 46 6.07 9.67 -7.40
CA PHE A 46 5.79 11.09 -7.53
C PHE A 46 6.38 11.69 -8.82
N LEU A 47 7.65 11.42 -9.10
CA LEU A 47 8.31 11.87 -10.33
C LEU A 47 7.62 11.31 -11.57
N GLY A 48 7.27 10.02 -11.57
CA GLY A 48 6.52 9.39 -12.66
C GLY A 48 5.17 10.08 -12.90
N TYR A 49 4.42 10.36 -11.84
CA TYR A 49 3.13 11.04 -11.93
C TYR A 49 3.25 12.49 -12.44
N VAL A 50 4.17 13.29 -11.89
CA VAL A 50 4.37 14.69 -12.28
C VAL A 50 4.90 14.82 -13.70
N LEU A 51 5.88 13.98 -14.09
CA LEU A 51 6.44 13.99 -15.45
C LEU A 51 5.42 13.55 -16.49
N SER A 52 4.63 12.52 -16.19
CA SER A 52 3.55 12.08 -17.09
C SER A 52 2.49 13.16 -17.26
N THR A 53 2.01 13.78 -16.18
CA THR A 53 0.95 14.80 -16.24
C THR A 53 1.40 16.08 -16.93
N HIS A 54 2.62 16.55 -16.66
CA HIS A 54 3.18 17.74 -17.32
C HIS A 54 3.34 17.52 -18.84
N ARG A 55 3.79 16.34 -19.26
CA ARG A 55 4.00 16.05 -20.68
C ARG A 55 2.69 15.82 -21.44
N THR A 56 1.70 15.15 -20.83
CA THR A 56 0.35 15.01 -21.39
C THR A 56 -0.38 16.35 -21.51
N ALA A 57 -0.12 17.33 -20.63
CA ALA A 57 -0.64 18.68 -20.77
C ALA A 57 0.00 19.48 -21.92
N ARG A 58 1.27 19.22 -22.25
CA ARG A 58 2.02 19.97 -23.28
C ARG A 58 1.94 19.38 -24.68
N GLN A 59 1.76 18.06 -24.81
CA GLN A 59 1.51 17.39 -26.08
C GLN A 59 0.04 16.94 -26.15
N ARG A 60 -0.71 17.53 -27.09
CA ARG A 60 -2.14 17.24 -27.39
C ARG A 60 -2.39 15.78 -27.82
N THR A 61 -1.35 14.95 -27.92
CA THR A 61 -1.40 13.54 -28.29
C THR A 61 -1.03 12.67 -27.09
N ARG A 62 -1.88 11.69 -26.79
CA ARG A 62 -1.61 10.57 -25.87
C ARG A 62 -0.54 9.65 -26.46
N ASP A 63 0.67 10.17 -26.63
CA ASP A 63 1.76 9.38 -27.19
C ASP A 63 2.37 8.51 -26.08
N LEU A 64 1.83 7.30 -25.94
CA LEU A 64 2.29 6.28 -24.99
C LEU A 64 3.80 6.07 -25.08
N ALA A 65 4.38 6.19 -26.28
CA ALA A 65 5.82 6.08 -26.50
C ALA A 65 6.63 7.12 -25.71
N GLY A 66 6.13 8.36 -25.60
CA GLY A 66 6.77 9.43 -24.84
C GLY A 66 6.81 9.17 -23.33
N ILE A 67 5.78 8.51 -22.79
CA ILE A 67 5.73 8.11 -21.37
C ILE A 67 6.73 6.97 -21.13
N PHE A 68 6.74 5.94 -21.99
CA PHE A 68 7.68 4.82 -21.87
C PHE A 68 9.14 5.26 -22.03
N MET A 69 9.43 6.25 -22.87
CA MET A 69 10.80 6.76 -23.05
C MET A 69 11.32 7.51 -21.81
N VAL A 70 10.47 8.29 -21.14
CA VAL A 70 10.85 9.01 -19.91
C VAL A 70 10.99 8.05 -18.73
N LEU A 71 10.06 7.11 -18.57
CA LEU A 71 10.20 6.09 -17.54
C LEU A 71 11.46 5.25 -17.82
N GLY A 72 11.63 4.79 -19.07
CA GLY A 72 12.80 4.02 -19.49
C GLY A 72 14.13 4.72 -19.25
N SER A 73 14.22 6.04 -19.48
CA SER A 73 15.45 6.79 -19.19
C SER A 73 15.74 6.92 -17.69
N MET A 74 14.71 7.05 -16.85
CA MET A 74 14.86 7.02 -15.39
C MET A 74 15.33 5.66 -14.88
N PHE A 75 14.76 4.56 -15.42
CA PHE A 75 15.19 3.20 -15.10
C PHE A 75 16.65 2.97 -15.51
N TYR A 76 17.02 3.38 -16.73
CA TYR A 76 18.38 3.23 -17.25
C TYR A 76 19.39 4.03 -16.42
N GLY A 77 19.08 5.30 -16.10
CA GLY A 77 19.92 6.13 -15.26
C GLY A 77 20.13 5.55 -13.85
N GLY A 78 19.06 5.09 -13.21
CA GLY A 78 19.12 4.46 -11.89
C GLY A 78 19.97 3.17 -11.90
N TYR A 79 19.82 2.34 -12.94
CA TYR A 79 20.63 1.13 -13.12
C TYR A 79 22.13 1.45 -13.21
N HIS A 80 22.53 2.41 -14.04
CA HIS A 80 23.94 2.78 -14.20
C HIS A 80 24.57 3.34 -12.93
N VAL A 81 23.82 4.16 -12.19
CA VAL A 81 24.29 4.68 -10.89
C VAL A 81 24.46 3.54 -9.89
N GLY A 82 23.51 2.61 -9.82
CA GLY A 82 23.61 1.42 -8.95
C GLY A 82 24.84 0.57 -9.28
N CYS A 83 25.05 0.23 -10.55
CA CYS A 83 26.21 -0.53 -10.98
C CYS A 83 27.54 0.21 -10.72
N TYR A 84 27.56 1.54 -10.83
CA TYR A 84 28.74 2.34 -10.53
C TYR A 84 29.15 2.22 -9.05
N PHE A 85 28.19 2.40 -8.13
CA PHE A 85 28.44 2.24 -6.69
C PHE A 85 28.79 0.81 -6.30
N GLN A 86 28.17 -0.18 -6.93
CA GLN A 86 28.49 -1.58 -6.66
C GLN A 86 29.93 -1.90 -7.09
N LYS A 87 30.39 -1.36 -8.22
CA LYS A 87 31.78 -1.52 -8.67
C LYS A 87 32.79 -0.86 -7.73
N GLU A 88 32.48 0.30 -7.17
CA GLU A 88 33.34 0.98 -6.19
C GLU A 88 33.47 0.16 -4.90
N ASN A 89 32.37 -0.41 -4.41
CA ASN A 89 32.39 -1.29 -3.24
C ASN A 89 33.07 -2.62 -3.51
N ASP A 90 32.90 -3.23 -4.68
CA ASP A 90 33.59 -4.49 -5.05
C ASP A 90 35.13 -4.33 -5.02
N VAL A 91 35.63 -3.17 -5.46
CA VAL A 91 37.06 -2.81 -5.36
C VAL A 91 37.50 -2.63 -3.89
N GLN A 92 36.64 -2.06 -3.04
CA GLN A 92 36.91 -1.87 -1.60
C GLN A 92 36.82 -3.19 -0.82
N ASP A 93 35.90 -4.07 -1.20
CA ASP A 93 35.69 -5.40 -0.63
C ASP A 93 36.80 -6.35 -1.09
N ALA A 94 37.39 -6.21 -2.28
CA ALA A 94 38.58 -6.99 -2.67
C ALA A 94 39.76 -6.83 -1.67
N HIS A 95 39.90 -5.66 -1.03
CA HIS A 95 40.87 -5.45 0.04
C HIS A 95 40.44 -6.03 1.41
N THR A 96 39.13 -6.26 1.62
CA THR A 96 38.55 -6.83 2.84
C THR A 96 38.29 -8.35 2.72
N ALA A 97 38.14 -8.87 1.50
CA ALA A 97 37.83 -10.24 1.12
C ALA A 97 38.96 -11.23 1.40
N ALA A 98 40.19 -10.74 1.61
CA ALA A 98 41.26 -11.53 2.24
C ALA A 98 40.89 -12.05 3.65
N ARG A 99 39.78 -11.58 4.24
CA ARG A 99 39.28 -11.97 5.57
C ARG A 99 37.98 -12.80 5.55
N TYR A 100 37.30 -12.94 4.41
CA TYR A 100 36.06 -13.71 4.27
C TYR A 100 36.17 -14.69 3.11
N THR A 101 36.83 -15.82 3.37
CA THR A 101 36.84 -16.99 2.50
C THR A 101 35.48 -17.68 2.62
N ASP A 102 34.56 -17.41 1.70
CA ASP A 102 33.49 -18.29 1.17
C ASP A 102 32.25 -17.48 0.76
N GLU A 103 32.32 -16.81 -0.39
CA GLU A 103 31.11 -16.65 -1.20
C GLU A 103 30.87 -18.00 -1.89
N HIS A 104 30.10 -18.88 -1.27
CA HIS A 104 29.60 -20.06 -1.95
C HIS A 104 28.59 -19.62 -3.00
N GLU A 105 28.92 -19.74 -4.29
CA GLU A 105 27.92 -19.72 -5.36
C GLU A 105 26.95 -20.88 -5.12
N LEU A 106 25.82 -20.61 -4.46
CA LEU A 106 24.82 -21.62 -4.15
C LEU A 106 24.19 -22.14 -5.44
N ASN A 107 24.24 -23.46 -5.63
CA ASN A 107 23.48 -24.10 -6.70
C ASN A 107 21.97 -23.90 -6.48
N LEU A 108 21.16 -23.93 -7.56
CA LEU A 108 19.70 -23.75 -7.48
C LEU A 108 19.06 -24.63 -6.39
N ARG A 109 19.48 -25.91 -6.32
CA ARG A 109 19.00 -26.87 -5.31
C ARG A 109 19.38 -26.47 -3.88
N GLU A 110 20.57 -25.93 -3.69
CA GLU A 110 21.08 -25.47 -2.40
C GLU A 110 20.33 -24.23 -1.94
N SER A 111 20.05 -23.28 -2.85
CA SER A 111 19.22 -22.11 -2.56
C SER A 111 17.82 -22.49 -2.08
N TYR A 112 17.16 -23.46 -2.74
CA TYR A 112 15.87 -23.98 -2.27
C TYR A 112 15.98 -24.71 -0.93
N LYS A 113 17.08 -25.44 -0.68
CA LYS A 113 17.31 -26.11 0.60
C LYS A 113 17.49 -25.10 1.74
N VAL A 114 18.27 -24.03 1.52
CA VAL A 114 18.44 -22.94 2.49
C VAL A 114 17.11 -22.24 2.78
N LEU A 115 16.29 -21.99 1.76
CA LEU A 115 14.94 -21.43 1.96
C LEU A 115 14.05 -22.37 2.78
N PHE A 116 14.09 -23.68 2.51
CA PHE A 116 13.32 -24.66 3.27
C PHE A 116 13.77 -24.74 4.73
N ASP A 117 15.09 -24.75 4.97
CA ASP A 117 15.66 -24.75 6.31
C ASP A 117 15.32 -23.44 7.06
N MET A 118 15.27 -22.32 6.35
CA MET A 118 14.80 -21.03 6.88
C MET A 118 13.35 -21.12 7.38
N VAL A 119 12.42 -21.58 6.55
CA VAL A 119 11.01 -21.75 6.94
C VAL A 119 10.84 -22.67 8.15
N ARG A 120 11.78 -23.59 8.37
CA ARG A 120 11.76 -24.52 9.51
C ARG A 120 12.22 -23.90 10.84
N MET A 121 12.88 -22.74 10.81
CA MET A 121 13.34 -22.07 12.02
C MET A 121 12.18 -21.48 12.84
N ARG A 122 12.07 -21.87 14.12
CA ARG A 122 11.01 -21.40 15.03
C ARG A 122 10.87 -19.87 15.08
N PRO A 123 11.95 -19.06 15.18
CA PRO A 123 11.81 -17.60 15.20
C PRO A 123 11.13 -17.03 13.95
N ILE A 124 11.41 -17.60 12.77
CA ILE A 124 10.84 -17.17 11.49
C ILE A 124 9.39 -17.60 11.39
N GLN A 125 9.04 -18.78 11.89
CA GLN A 125 7.64 -19.23 11.95
C GLN A 125 6.80 -18.32 12.85
N ILE A 126 7.32 -17.94 14.02
CA ILE A 126 6.64 -16.99 14.92
C ILE A 126 6.48 -15.63 14.23
N LEU A 127 7.55 -15.14 13.58
CA LEU A 127 7.48 -13.89 12.81
C LEU A 127 6.46 -13.97 11.67
N ALA A 128 6.41 -15.09 10.94
CA ALA A 128 5.46 -15.31 9.86
C ALA A 128 4.01 -15.25 10.36
N VAL A 129 3.70 -15.90 11.48
CA VAL A 129 2.38 -15.84 12.10
C VAL A 129 2.03 -14.41 12.52
N ILE A 130 2.98 -13.68 13.11
CA ILE A 130 2.78 -12.26 13.49
C ILE A 130 2.49 -11.41 12.24
N LEU A 131 3.29 -11.54 11.18
CA LEU A 131 3.13 -10.77 9.94
C LEU A 131 1.80 -11.05 9.25
N LEU A 132 1.32 -12.31 9.30
CA LEU A 132 0.05 -12.71 8.70
C LEU A 132 -1.17 -12.25 9.51
N THR A 133 -1.04 -12.00 10.82
CA THR A 133 -2.17 -11.70 11.72
C THR A 133 -2.27 -10.23 12.14
N VAL A 134 -1.13 -9.53 12.33
CA VAL A 134 -1.11 -8.18 12.91
C VAL A 134 -1.92 -7.17 12.09
N LYS A 135 -1.95 -7.31 10.76
CA LYS A 135 -2.65 -6.40 9.85
C LYS A 135 -4.17 -6.62 9.83
N VAL A 136 -4.68 -7.75 10.34
CA VAL A 136 -6.13 -8.03 10.43
C VAL A 136 -6.85 -6.93 11.22
N THR A 137 -6.23 -6.42 12.29
CA THR A 137 -6.76 -5.35 13.13
C THR A 137 -7.08 -4.07 12.34
N PHE A 138 -6.31 -3.79 11.29
CA PHE A 138 -6.43 -2.56 10.51
C PHE A 138 -7.20 -2.75 9.19
N ALA A 139 -7.46 -4.00 8.80
CA ALA A 139 -8.04 -4.35 7.51
C ALA A 139 -9.42 -3.72 7.27
N ALA A 140 -10.25 -3.65 8.32
CA ALA A 140 -11.55 -2.97 8.23
C ALA A 140 -11.40 -1.47 8.00
N SER A 141 -10.51 -0.81 8.75
CA SER A 141 -10.28 0.62 8.55
C SER A 141 -9.62 0.93 7.20
N ASP A 142 -8.69 0.10 6.73
CA ASP A 142 -8.01 0.31 5.44
C ASP A 142 -8.92 0.06 4.24
N ALA A 143 -9.70 -1.03 4.25
CA ALA A 143 -10.53 -1.42 3.10
C ALA A 143 -11.92 -0.74 3.10
N VAL A 144 -12.57 -0.60 4.27
CA VAL A 144 -13.99 -0.22 4.36
C VAL A 144 -14.18 1.28 4.45
N THR A 145 -13.26 2.03 5.07
CA THR A 145 -13.40 3.49 5.26
C THR A 145 -13.55 4.22 3.93
N SER A 146 -12.74 3.87 2.92
CA SER A 146 -12.83 4.49 1.59
C SER A 146 -14.18 4.23 0.91
N LEU A 147 -14.69 3.00 1.00
CA LEU A 147 -16.00 2.62 0.46
C LEU A 147 -17.14 3.35 1.17
N LYS A 148 -17.15 3.36 2.51
CA LYS A 148 -18.20 4.01 3.30
C LYS A 148 -18.24 5.52 3.10
N LEU A 149 -17.09 6.18 2.89
CA LEU A 149 -17.05 7.60 2.55
C LEU A 149 -17.66 7.89 1.18
N ILE A 150 -17.44 7.01 0.20
CA ILE A 150 -18.06 7.11 -1.12
C ILE A 150 -19.57 6.89 -1.03
N ASP A 151 -20.01 5.86 -0.29
CA ASP A 151 -21.44 5.56 -0.08
C ASP A 151 -22.16 6.70 0.66
N ALA A 152 -21.48 7.38 1.58
CA ALA A 152 -22.02 8.53 2.31
C ALA A 152 -22.08 9.83 1.46
N GLY A 153 -21.63 9.80 0.20
CA GLY A 153 -21.74 10.93 -0.73
C GLY A 153 -20.50 11.81 -0.83
N VAL A 154 -19.34 11.39 -0.30
CA VAL A 154 -18.08 12.12 -0.52
C VAL A 154 -17.60 11.88 -1.96
N PRO A 155 -17.34 12.93 -2.76
CA PRO A 155 -16.88 12.76 -4.14
C PRO A 155 -15.54 12.03 -4.20
N LYS A 156 -15.40 11.08 -5.15
CA LYS A 156 -14.17 10.30 -5.33
C LYS A 156 -12.96 11.19 -5.63
N GLU A 157 -13.19 12.32 -6.29
CA GLU A 157 -12.17 13.31 -6.63
C GLU A 157 -11.60 13.96 -5.35
N LYS A 158 -12.45 14.21 -4.36
CA LYS A 158 -12.03 14.78 -3.06
C LYS A 158 -11.22 13.79 -2.25
N LEU A 159 -11.57 12.50 -2.29
CA LEU A 159 -10.77 11.44 -1.68
C LEU A 159 -9.40 11.28 -2.36
N ALA A 160 -9.35 11.36 -3.69
CA ALA A 160 -8.08 11.32 -4.43
C ALA A 160 -7.19 12.53 -4.10
N LEU A 161 -7.77 13.71 -3.89
CA LEU A 161 -7.05 14.91 -3.45
C LEU A 161 -6.43 14.76 -2.05
N LEU A 162 -6.94 13.86 -1.19
CA LEU A 162 -6.32 13.56 0.11
C LEU A 162 -4.92 12.97 -0.03
N VAL A 163 -4.65 12.25 -1.13
CA VAL A 163 -3.38 11.56 -1.35
C VAL A 163 -2.26 12.56 -1.67
N VAL A 164 -2.58 13.67 -2.34
CA VAL A 164 -1.57 14.63 -2.82
C VAL A 164 -0.75 15.25 -1.68
N PRO A 165 -1.34 15.78 -0.59
CA PRO A 165 -0.58 16.30 0.56
C PRO A 165 0.20 15.23 1.34
N ILE A 166 -0.15 13.95 1.17
CA ILE A 166 0.47 12.84 1.90
C ILE A 166 1.78 12.41 1.25
N ILE A 167 1.96 12.61 -0.05
CA ILE A 167 3.19 12.22 -0.75
C ILE A 167 4.45 12.89 -0.15
N PRO A 168 4.48 14.22 0.10
CA PRO A 168 5.61 14.84 0.79
C PRO A 168 5.85 14.26 2.18
N LEU A 169 4.77 13.97 2.91
CA LEU A 169 4.82 13.34 4.22
C LEU A 169 5.45 11.94 4.13
N GLN A 170 5.13 11.15 3.11
CA GLN A 170 5.70 9.83 2.85
C GLN A 170 7.19 9.84 2.49
N ILE A 171 7.71 10.96 1.98
CA ILE A 171 9.15 11.13 1.71
C ILE A 171 9.87 11.57 2.99
N VAL A 172 9.31 12.52 3.73
CA VAL A 172 9.95 13.10 4.92
C VAL A 172 9.89 12.14 6.11
N LEU A 173 8.77 11.44 6.32
CA LEU A 173 8.58 10.58 7.48
C LEU A 173 9.60 9.46 7.58
N PRO A 174 9.87 8.65 6.54
CA PRO A 174 10.90 7.62 6.63
C PRO A 174 12.26 8.19 6.98
N LEU A 175 12.63 9.38 6.48
CA LEU A 175 13.91 10.02 6.80
C LEU A 175 14.01 10.41 8.29
N VAL A 176 12.92 10.93 8.87
CA VAL A 176 12.87 11.29 10.30
C VAL A 176 12.85 10.05 11.17
N VAL A 177 11.98 9.09 10.84
CA VAL A 177 11.78 7.84 11.58
C VAL A 177 13.02 6.95 11.50
N SER A 178 13.78 7.03 10.40
CA SER A 178 15.00 6.28 10.18
C SER A 178 15.92 6.36 11.40
N ARG A 179 16.17 7.57 11.93
CA ARG A 179 17.03 7.80 13.11
C ARG A 179 16.62 6.97 14.33
N TYR A 180 15.34 6.67 14.47
CA TYR A 180 14.79 5.86 15.55
C TYR A 180 14.79 4.36 15.22
N THR A 181 14.67 3.97 13.95
CA THR A 181 14.66 2.56 13.52
C THR A 181 16.06 1.97 13.29
N HIS A 182 17.10 2.80 13.09
CA HIS A 182 18.49 2.32 13.01
C HIS A 182 19.02 1.74 14.33
N GLY A 183 18.43 2.13 15.46
CA GLY A 183 18.81 1.62 16.78
C GLY A 183 18.66 0.10 16.91
N PRO A 184 19.21 -0.52 17.96
CA PRO A 184 19.26 -1.99 18.10
C PRO A 184 17.89 -2.68 18.16
N ARG A 185 16.79 -1.93 18.33
CA ARG A 185 15.45 -2.47 18.58
C ARG A 185 14.37 -1.86 17.67
N PRO A 186 14.40 -2.11 16.34
CA PRO A 186 13.38 -1.59 15.41
C PRO A 186 11.96 -2.11 15.74
N MET A 187 11.85 -3.34 16.25
CA MET A 187 10.56 -3.92 16.65
C MET A 187 9.91 -3.19 17.84
N GLU A 188 10.68 -2.48 18.67
CA GLU A 188 10.11 -1.67 19.75
C GLU A 188 9.33 -0.47 19.19
N VAL A 189 9.84 0.16 18.12
CA VAL A 189 9.15 1.22 17.39
C VAL A 189 7.88 0.67 16.75
N TYR A 190 7.96 -0.53 16.15
CA TYR A 190 6.82 -1.20 15.55
C TYR A 190 5.68 -1.43 16.56
N VAL A 191 5.98 -2.05 17.70
CA VAL A 191 4.98 -2.36 18.73
C VAL A 191 4.40 -1.08 19.37
N LYS A 192 5.22 -0.05 19.60
CA LYS A 192 4.76 1.24 20.12
C LYS A 192 3.82 1.96 19.15
N ALA A 193 3.98 1.80 17.83
CA ALA A 193 3.13 2.43 16.83
C ALA A 193 1.73 1.80 16.70
N ILE A 194 1.58 0.50 17.02
CA ILE A 194 0.32 -0.24 16.94
C ILE A 194 -0.83 0.42 17.72
N PRO A 195 -0.72 0.72 19.04
CA PRO A 195 -1.84 1.30 19.79
C PRO A 195 -2.28 2.66 19.23
N TYR A 196 -1.33 3.51 18.82
CA TYR A 196 -1.67 4.80 18.21
C TYR A 196 -2.43 4.61 16.89
N ARG A 197 -1.98 3.66 16.05
CA ARG A 197 -2.70 3.32 14.81
C ARG A 197 -4.12 2.84 15.08
N ILE A 198 -4.34 2.03 16.13
CA ILE A 198 -5.67 1.56 16.54
C ILE A 198 -6.55 2.72 16.99
N VAL A 199 -6.00 3.68 17.75
CA VAL A 199 -6.76 4.87 18.19
C VAL A 199 -7.22 5.71 17.00
N PHE A 200 -6.32 5.99 16.05
CA PHE A 200 -6.69 6.78 14.86
C PHE A 200 -7.62 6.02 13.93
N SER A 201 -7.50 4.69 13.83
CA SER A 201 -8.40 3.86 13.03
C SER A 201 -9.80 3.76 13.65
N ALA A 202 -9.91 3.70 14.98
CA ALA A 202 -11.17 3.78 15.69
C ALA A 202 -11.81 5.17 15.54
N ALA A 203 -11.02 6.24 15.66
CA ALA A 203 -11.49 7.60 15.41
C ALA A 203 -11.99 7.78 13.97
N ALA A 204 -11.30 7.21 12.98
CA ALA A 204 -11.75 7.20 11.58
C ALA A 204 -13.13 6.52 11.45
N ALA A 205 -13.31 5.35 12.08
CA ALA A 205 -14.57 4.63 12.06
C ALA A 205 -15.73 5.44 12.68
N VAL A 206 -15.48 6.12 13.80
CA VAL A 206 -16.47 7.02 14.43
C VAL A 206 -16.81 8.21 13.52
N ILE A 207 -15.80 8.83 12.90
CA ILE A 207 -16.02 9.93 11.94
C ILE A 207 -16.88 9.45 10.77
N THR A 208 -16.58 8.28 10.21
CA THR A 208 -17.33 7.68 9.10
C THR A 208 -18.77 7.28 9.49
N TYR A 209 -18.98 6.85 10.73
CA TYR A 209 -20.32 6.56 11.24
C TYR A 209 -21.17 7.84 11.41
N CYS A 210 -20.55 8.94 11.83
CA CYS A 210 -21.22 10.23 11.98
C CYS A 210 -21.46 10.97 10.65
N THR A 211 -20.77 10.58 9.57
CA THR A 211 -20.86 11.20 8.24
C THR A 211 -22.30 11.46 7.75
N PRO A 212 -23.23 10.48 7.73
CA PRO A 212 -24.59 10.71 7.23
C PRO A 212 -25.37 11.77 8.03
N TYR A 213 -25.06 11.98 9.31
CA TYR A 213 -25.72 13.01 10.14
C TYR A 213 -25.16 14.41 9.87
N MET A 214 -23.93 14.50 9.35
CA MET A 214 -23.22 15.75 9.12
C MET A 214 -23.36 16.27 7.69
N ILE A 215 -23.75 15.40 6.75
CA ILE A 215 -24.01 15.78 5.35
C ILE A 215 -25.48 16.16 5.24
N GLN A 216 -25.77 17.46 5.41
CA GLN A 216 -27.06 18.05 5.07
C GLN A 216 -26.95 18.65 3.65
N ASP A 217 -27.90 18.34 2.77
CA ASP A 217 -28.03 18.88 1.40
C ASP A 217 -26.86 18.61 0.43
N GLY A 218 -26.15 17.49 0.60
CA GLY A 218 -25.07 17.06 -0.31
C GLY A 218 -23.80 17.92 -0.27
N HIS A 219 -23.78 18.94 0.60
CA HIS A 219 -22.63 19.82 0.79
C HIS A 219 -21.87 19.41 2.04
N VAL A 220 -20.77 18.69 1.85
CA VAL A 220 -19.89 18.29 2.95
C VAL A 220 -19.18 19.55 3.49
N PRO A 221 -19.35 19.89 4.77
CA PRO A 221 -18.77 21.11 5.31
C PRO A 221 -17.24 21.03 5.42
N ILE A 222 -16.56 22.17 5.25
CA ILE A 222 -15.08 22.24 5.20
C ILE A 222 -14.44 21.66 6.47
N TYR A 223 -15.02 21.91 7.64
CA TYR A 223 -14.49 21.41 8.90
C TYR A 223 -14.45 19.87 8.97
N TYR A 224 -15.42 19.18 8.35
CA TYR A 224 -15.43 17.73 8.26
C TYR A 224 -14.29 17.21 7.36
N TYR A 225 -14.04 17.87 6.22
CA TYR A 225 -12.91 17.53 5.37
C TYR A 225 -11.57 17.73 6.08
N VAL A 226 -11.40 18.82 6.81
CA VAL A 226 -10.18 19.09 7.58
C VAL A 226 -9.99 18.02 8.66
N LEU A 227 -11.05 17.65 9.38
CA LEU A 227 -11.01 16.59 10.39
C LEU A 227 -10.60 15.24 9.79
N LEU A 228 -11.18 14.87 8.64
CA LEU A 228 -10.87 13.65 7.91
C LEU A 228 -9.41 13.64 7.42
N ILE A 229 -8.94 14.74 6.82
CA ILE A 229 -7.54 14.90 6.37
C ILE A 229 -6.59 14.73 7.54
N VAL A 230 -6.83 15.41 8.67
CA VAL A 230 -5.94 15.37 9.83
C VAL A 230 -5.91 13.96 10.43
N ASN A 231 -7.07 13.33 10.62
CA ASN A 231 -7.13 11.96 11.13
C ASN A 231 -6.40 10.97 10.20
N TYR A 232 -6.64 11.07 8.88
CA TYR A 232 -6.00 10.21 7.89
C TYR A 232 -4.49 10.46 7.81
N ALA A 233 -4.04 11.72 7.87
CA ALA A 233 -2.61 12.06 7.91
C ALA A 233 -1.93 11.47 9.15
N LEU A 234 -2.55 11.58 10.34
CA LEU A 234 -2.04 10.99 11.58
C LEU A 234 -2.01 9.45 11.49
N TYR A 235 -3.06 8.83 10.97
CA TYR A 235 -3.11 7.40 10.71
C TYR A 235 -1.94 6.95 9.80
N GLN A 236 -1.69 7.68 8.71
CA GLN A 236 -0.60 7.42 7.79
C GLN A 236 0.77 7.51 8.47
N VAL A 237 0.99 8.48 9.36
CA VAL A 237 2.26 8.58 10.11
C VAL A 237 2.60 7.27 10.80
N PHE A 238 1.66 6.69 11.56
CA PHE A 238 1.90 5.43 12.28
C PHE A 238 2.02 4.23 11.34
N LEU A 239 1.25 4.21 10.24
CA LEU A 239 1.37 3.18 9.21
C LEU A 239 2.78 3.16 8.61
N TYR A 240 3.33 4.33 8.24
CA TYR A 240 4.69 4.43 7.70
C TYR A 240 5.77 4.12 8.73
N CYS A 241 5.59 4.56 9.98
CA CYS A 241 6.49 4.16 11.07
C CYS A 241 6.57 2.63 11.22
N MET A 242 5.43 1.94 11.18
CA MET A 242 5.38 0.48 11.21
C MET A 242 6.06 -0.15 9.98
N PHE A 243 5.81 0.40 8.78
CA PHE A 243 6.43 -0.09 7.54
C PHE A 243 7.96 0.02 7.57
N VAL A 244 8.49 1.18 7.93
CA VAL A 244 9.95 1.40 8.01
C VAL A 244 10.57 0.52 9.10
N ALA A 245 9.92 0.37 10.25
CA ALA A 245 10.42 -0.45 11.35
C ALA A 245 10.49 -1.95 11.00
N VAL A 246 9.45 -2.50 10.34
CA VAL A 246 9.46 -3.92 9.96
C VAL A 246 10.48 -4.21 8.86
N MET A 247 10.63 -3.31 7.89
CA MET A 247 11.63 -3.45 6.82
C MET A 247 13.06 -3.32 7.36
N ALA A 248 13.29 -2.39 8.29
CA ALA A 248 14.58 -2.28 8.99
C ALA A 248 14.90 -3.54 9.81
N PHE A 249 13.88 -4.18 10.40
CA PHE A 249 14.03 -5.45 11.10
C PHE A 249 14.39 -6.58 10.13
N PHE A 250 13.69 -6.69 8.99
CA PHE A 250 14.00 -7.68 7.96
C PHE A 250 15.44 -7.55 7.46
N ALA A 251 15.89 -6.33 7.17
CA ALA A 251 17.25 -6.07 6.71
C ALA A 251 18.31 -6.49 7.76
N LYS A 252 18.01 -6.33 9.05
CA LYS A 252 18.93 -6.71 10.14
C LYS A 252 19.02 -8.20 10.42
N ILE A 253 17.94 -8.94 10.23
CA ILE A 253 17.93 -10.41 10.45
C ILE A 253 18.38 -11.19 9.21
N SER A 254 18.44 -10.52 8.05
CA SER A 254 18.87 -11.13 6.79
C SER A 254 20.39 -11.27 6.77
N ASP A 255 20.86 -12.51 6.58
CA ASP A 255 22.28 -12.77 6.37
C ASP A 255 22.71 -12.21 5.01
N PRO A 256 23.78 -11.40 4.90
CA PRO A 256 24.27 -10.88 3.62
C PRO A 256 24.47 -11.94 2.53
N ALA A 257 24.86 -13.17 2.88
CA ALA A 257 25.08 -14.24 1.89
C ALA A 257 23.79 -14.73 1.22
N VAL A 258 22.65 -14.66 1.92
CA VAL A 258 21.33 -15.14 1.42
C VAL A 258 20.25 -14.07 1.63
N GLY A 259 20.68 -12.80 1.68
CA GLY A 259 19.87 -11.71 2.19
C GLY A 259 18.72 -11.33 1.28
N GLY A 260 18.94 -11.40 -0.04
CA GLY A 260 17.90 -11.16 -1.03
C GLY A 260 16.73 -12.15 -0.89
N THR A 261 17.01 -13.45 -0.71
CA THR A 261 15.98 -14.47 -0.50
C THR A 261 15.23 -14.24 0.82
N TYR A 262 15.95 -13.89 1.88
CA TYR A 262 15.39 -13.64 3.21
C TYR A 262 14.43 -12.44 3.22
N MET A 263 14.86 -11.31 2.66
CA MET A 263 14.04 -10.10 2.50
C MET A 263 12.80 -10.39 1.66
N THR A 264 12.97 -11.05 0.52
CA THR A 264 11.85 -11.38 -0.39
C THR A 264 10.81 -12.26 0.29
N PHE A 265 11.25 -13.30 1.00
CA PHE A 265 10.35 -14.21 1.69
C PHE A 265 9.52 -13.47 2.77
N LEU A 266 10.18 -12.63 3.57
CA LEU A 266 9.52 -11.85 4.62
C LEU A 266 8.60 -10.75 4.05
N ASN A 267 9.00 -10.09 2.97
CA ASN A 267 8.16 -9.13 2.24
C ASN A 267 6.92 -9.82 1.66
N THR A 268 7.08 -11.02 1.12
CA THR A 268 5.96 -11.83 0.61
C THR A 268 4.97 -12.16 1.73
N LEU A 269 5.45 -12.61 2.89
CA LEU A 269 4.60 -12.88 4.06
C LEU A 269 3.89 -11.62 4.56
N SER A 270 4.59 -10.49 4.62
CA SER A 270 4.03 -9.20 5.03
C SER A 270 2.96 -8.69 4.06
N ASN A 271 3.19 -8.83 2.76
CA ASN A 271 2.24 -8.44 1.70
C ASN A 271 1.02 -9.37 1.71
N LEU A 272 1.23 -10.68 1.83
CA LEU A 272 0.14 -11.64 1.97
C LEU A 272 -0.72 -11.31 3.20
N GLY A 273 -0.08 -11.05 4.34
CA GLY A 273 -0.72 -10.67 5.60
C GLY A 273 -1.54 -9.38 5.53
N GLY A 274 -1.27 -8.50 4.57
CA GLY A 274 -2.09 -7.30 4.33
C GLY A 274 -3.23 -7.53 3.34
N ASN A 275 -3.03 -8.38 2.33
CA ASN A 275 -4.01 -8.57 1.27
C ASN A 275 -5.14 -9.52 1.66
N TRP A 276 -4.84 -10.66 2.30
CA TRP A 276 -5.87 -11.64 2.65
C TRP A 276 -6.95 -11.09 3.60
N PRO A 277 -6.62 -10.28 4.64
CA PRO A 277 -7.65 -9.74 5.52
C PRO A 277 -8.54 -8.73 4.81
N ASN A 278 -7.98 -7.90 3.92
CA ASN A 278 -8.75 -6.92 3.16
C ASN A 278 -9.79 -7.62 2.27
N THR A 279 -9.41 -8.70 1.59
CA THR A 279 -10.35 -9.49 0.78
C THR A 279 -11.48 -10.08 1.64
N VAL A 280 -11.13 -10.67 2.79
CA VAL A 280 -12.11 -11.27 3.71
C VAL A 280 -13.05 -10.20 4.27
N VAL A 281 -12.53 -9.05 4.70
CA VAL A 281 -13.34 -7.98 5.28
C VAL A 281 -14.29 -7.38 4.24
N LEU A 282 -13.83 -7.14 3.02
CA LEU A 282 -14.70 -6.64 1.94
C LEU A 282 -15.83 -7.63 1.65
N TRP A 283 -15.54 -8.93 1.61
CA TRP A 283 -16.57 -9.96 1.47
C TRP A 283 -17.54 -9.98 2.66
N LEU A 284 -17.04 -9.79 3.90
CA LEU A 284 -17.88 -9.73 5.10
C LEU A 284 -18.78 -8.50 5.13
N VAL A 285 -18.35 -7.36 4.56
CA VAL A 285 -19.21 -6.16 4.46
C VAL A 285 -20.48 -6.50 3.69
N ASP A 286 -20.38 -7.19 2.55
CA ASP A 286 -21.56 -7.56 1.76
C ASP A 286 -22.53 -8.49 2.52
N VAL A 287 -22.00 -9.38 3.36
CA VAL A 287 -22.81 -10.33 4.16
C VAL A 287 -23.44 -9.66 5.38
N LEU A 288 -22.73 -8.74 6.04
CA LEU A 288 -23.15 -8.14 7.31
C LEU A 288 -23.95 -6.85 7.15
N THR A 289 -23.93 -6.22 5.97
CA THR A 289 -24.64 -4.94 5.78
C THR A 289 -26.13 -5.17 5.49
N TRP A 290 -26.99 -4.66 6.37
CA TRP A 290 -28.43 -4.61 6.15
C TRP A 290 -28.78 -3.50 5.15
N LYS A 291 -29.48 -3.84 4.06
CA LYS A 291 -29.99 -2.88 3.08
C LYS A 291 -31.44 -2.54 3.44
N GLU A 292 -31.70 -1.30 3.86
CA GLU A 292 -33.06 -0.80 4.02
C GLU A 292 -33.60 -0.34 2.66
N CYS A 293 -34.61 -1.05 2.14
CA CYS A 293 -35.33 -0.64 0.94
C CYS A 293 -36.40 0.39 1.35
N THR A 294 -36.22 1.67 1.01
CA THR A 294 -37.27 2.69 1.21
C THR A 294 -38.35 2.51 0.14
N HIS A 295 -39.60 2.37 0.57
CA HIS A 295 -40.74 2.29 -0.33
C HIS A 295 -40.94 3.65 -1.01
N VAL A 296 -40.42 3.78 -2.24
CA VAL A 296 -40.73 4.94 -3.07
C VAL A 296 -42.17 4.78 -3.57
N ASN A 297 -43.01 5.77 -3.28
CA ASN A 297 -44.39 5.80 -3.75
C ASN A 297 -44.40 5.67 -5.30
N PRO A 298 -45.12 4.70 -5.89
CA PRO A 298 -45.05 4.40 -7.33
C PRO A 298 -45.35 5.59 -8.26
N GLU A 299 -46.11 6.57 -7.79
CA GLU A 299 -46.39 7.81 -8.53
C GLU A 299 -45.14 8.71 -8.67
N VAL A 300 -44.30 8.75 -7.63
CA VAL A 300 -43.05 9.55 -7.60
C VAL A 300 -41.95 8.85 -8.40
N ALA A 301 -41.88 7.52 -8.37
CA ALA A 301 -40.91 6.76 -9.16
C ALA A 301 -41.19 6.82 -10.68
N ALA A 302 -42.46 6.94 -11.09
CA ALA A 302 -42.83 7.07 -12.50
C ALA A 302 -42.40 8.44 -13.09
N GLN A 303 -42.42 9.49 -12.27
CA GLN A 303 -42.07 10.86 -12.65
C GLN A 303 -40.56 11.13 -12.67
N ASN A 304 -39.74 10.24 -12.11
CA ASN A 304 -38.29 10.43 -12.10
C ASN A 304 -37.71 10.28 -13.53
N SER A 305 -37.21 11.38 -14.10
CA SER A 305 -36.68 11.48 -15.46
C SER A 305 -35.28 10.86 -15.61
N CYS A 306 -34.58 10.59 -14.50
CA CYS A 306 -33.25 9.99 -14.49
C CYS A 306 -33.27 8.45 -14.60
N LEU A 307 -34.43 7.81 -14.52
CA LEU A 307 -34.56 6.35 -14.62
C LEU A 307 -34.71 5.91 -16.08
N THR A 308 -33.91 4.92 -16.50
CA THR A 308 -34.07 4.31 -17.82
C THR A 308 -35.39 3.54 -17.89
N ASN A 309 -35.98 3.41 -19.09
CA ASN A 309 -37.26 2.70 -19.28
C ASN A 309 -37.27 1.26 -18.71
N LYS A 310 -36.10 0.61 -18.66
CA LYS A 310 -35.91 -0.73 -18.07
C LYS A 310 -36.05 -0.71 -16.53
N GLN A 311 -35.53 0.33 -15.87
CA GLN A 311 -35.65 0.54 -14.43
C GLN A 311 -37.10 0.91 -14.03
N LYS A 312 -37.77 1.76 -14.83
CA LYS A 312 -39.20 2.07 -14.63
C LYS A 312 -40.11 0.84 -14.71
N ARG A 313 -39.77 -0.12 -15.58
CA ARG A 313 -40.51 -1.39 -15.73
C ARG A 313 -40.30 -2.33 -14.53
N ASN A 314 -39.08 -2.38 -13.99
CA ASN A 314 -38.75 -3.21 -12.83
C ASN A 314 -39.41 -2.71 -11.53
N VAL A 315 -39.49 -1.39 -11.33
CA VAL A 315 -40.22 -0.79 -10.18
C VAL A 315 -41.71 -1.14 -10.22
N ARG A 316 -42.33 -1.12 -11.40
CA ARG A 316 -43.75 -1.55 -11.56
C ARG A 316 -43.96 -3.04 -11.33
N LEU A 317 -42.99 -3.90 -11.65
CA LEU A 317 -43.09 -5.35 -11.46
C LEU A 317 -42.83 -5.77 -10.00
N GLN A 318 -42.00 -5.05 -9.26
CA GLN A 318 -41.72 -5.33 -7.85
C GLN A 318 -42.83 -4.87 -6.90
N ALA A 319 -43.65 -3.88 -7.29
CA ALA A 319 -44.89 -3.55 -6.57
C ALA A 319 -45.88 -4.73 -6.52
N ALA A 320 -45.74 -5.73 -7.40
CA ALA A 320 -46.57 -6.93 -7.44
C ALA A 320 -45.93 -8.18 -6.81
N ASN A 321 -44.65 -8.16 -6.40
CA ASN A 321 -43.97 -9.36 -5.88
C ASN A 321 -42.96 -9.03 -4.76
N VAL A 322 -43.36 -9.36 -3.53
CA VAL A 322 -42.81 -8.90 -2.24
C VAL A 322 -41.43 -9.49 -1.84
N LYS A 323 -40.65 -10.13 -2.72
CA LYS A 323 -39.51 -10.96 -2.24
C LYS A 323 -38.16 -10.90 -2.97
N SER A 324 -37.80 -9.84 -3.71
CA SER A 324 -36.41 -9.74 -4.20
C SER A 324 -35.92 -8.30 -4.37
N CYS A 325 -35.23 -7.77 -3.33
CA CYS A 325 -34.37 -6.59 -3.44
C CYS A 325 -33.03 -7.04 -4.03
N SER A 326 -32.87 -6.89 -5.35
CA SER A 326 -31.58 -6.91 -6.03
C SER A 326 -31.62 -5.87 -7.14
N MET A 327 -31.43 -4.60 -6.77
CA MET A 327 -30.99 -3.57 -7.70
C MET A 327 -30.34 -2.41 -6.96
N ASP A 328 -29.08 -2.16 -7.27
CA ASP A 328 -28.36 -0.92 -6.95
C ASP A 328 -28.98 0.20 -7.80
N ILE A 329 -29.89 0.95 -7.21
CA ILE A 329 -30.34 2.23 -7.77
C ILE A 329 -29.38 3.28 -7.23
N ILE A 330 -28.35 3.56 -8.01
CA ILE A 330 -27.51 4.75 -7.83
C ILE A 330 -28.40 5.95 -8.20
N LEU A 331 -28.98 6.58 -7.17
CA LEU A 331 -29.55 7.92 -7.29
C LEU A 331 -28.36 8.89 -7.34
N ASN A 332 -27.93 9.23 -8.54
CA ASN A 332 -27.02 10.35 -8.74
C ASN A 332 -27.88 11.63 -8.83
N PRO A 333 -27.58 12.70 -8.06
CA PRO A 333 -28.31 13.97 -8.16
C PRO A 333 -28.20 14.63 -9.53
#